data_AF-A0A1F8NHU9-F1
#
_entry.id   AF-A0A1F8NHU9-F1
#
_cell.length_a   1.000
_cell.length_b   1.000
_cell.length_c   1.000
_cell.angle_alpha   90.00
_cell.angle_beta   90.00
_cell.angle_gamma   90.00
#
_symmetry.space_group_name_H-M   'P 1'
#
loop_
_entity.id
_entity.type
_entity.pdbx_description
1 polymer ?
#
loop_
_entity_poly.entity_id
_entity_poly.type
_entity_poly.pdbx_seq_one_letter_code
_entity_poly.pdbx_strand_id
1 'polypeptide(L)'
;MGPGHGVRPTIRRRGLVSERLRVGVVFGGRSGEHEVSLMSARSVLANLDPRKYSIVPIGITREGLWHSGENALQAFRDGKPETLPRVAILGEPGRRGLFRWGEAGAFGRAAELDVIFPVTHGTYGEDGTLQGLLEMADIAYVGGGVLASSVAMDKALFKQLMRAHNIPVVGSTLVLSTTIAADAEAAVRQAEQAGPFPLFTKPANLGSSVGVSKCRSRSDLLEGLIDAARYDRRVIVEQGVEAREIEVSVLGNEEPEASVPGEIVPSDEFYSYRAKYIDDASELRIPAPIDEETAEEARRLAVAAYKATDGAGMARADFLLDRKSGRLYMNELNTLPGFTQISMYPKLWEASGLAYPALMDRLIQLALERQAQKDRLLRTYGGAG
;
A
#
# COMPACT_ATOMS: atom_id res chain seq x y z
N MET A 1 37.30 51.33 25.32
CA MET A 1 37.25 50.01 25.97
C MET A 1 35.81 49.55 25.94
N GLY A 2 35.39 48.43 25.35
CA GLY A 2 36.08 47.37 24.61
C GLY A 2 35.15 46.78 23.53
N PRO A 3 35.66 45.93 22.63
CA PRO A 3 34.87 45.39 21.53
C PRO A 3 34.14 44.09 21.95
N GLY A 4 32.82 44.07 21.77
CA GLY A 4 31.97 42.90 21.99
C GLY A 4 32.34 41.77 21.02
N HIS A 5 32.61 40.60 21.57
CA HIS A 5 32.90 39.37 20.85
C HIS A 5 31.65 38.84 20.13
N GLY A 6 31.62 38.98 18.80
CA GLY A 6 30.73 38.20 17.95
C GLY A 6 31.21 36.75 17.93
N VAL A 7 30.48 35.87 18.62
CA VAL A 7 30.66 34.41 18.52
C VAL A 7 30.10 33.99 17.16
N ARG A 8 30.99 33.79 16.18
CA ARG A 8 30.63 33.11 14.92
C ARG A 8 30.42 31.62 15.21
N PRO A 9 29.32 30.99 14.76
CA PRO A 9 29.17 29.55 14.90
C PRO A 9 30.21 28.86 14.01
N THR A 10 31.09 28.10 14.66
CA THR A 10 32.06 27.23 14.00
C THR A 10 31.30 26.11 13.30
N ILE A 11 31.17 26.19 11.98
CA ILE A 11 30.77 25.05 11.15
C ILE A 11 31.92 24.03 11.28
N ARG A 12 31.76 23.06 12.18
CA ARG A 12 32.63 21.88 12.21
C ARG A 12 32.40 21.12 10.90
N ARG A 13 33.38 21.22 9.99
CA ARG A 13 33.51 20.29 8.86
C ARG A 13 33.69 18.88 9.44
N ARG A 14 32.61 18.08 9.47
CA ARG A 14 32.69 16.63 9.66
C ARG A 14 33.39 16.03 8.42
N GLY A 15 34.35 15.14 8.66
CA GLY A 15 35.09 14.44 7.63
C GLY A 15 34.16 13.62 6.72
N LEU A 16 34.50 13.57 5.44
CA LEU A 16 33.80 12.89 4.36
C LEU A 16 33.94 11.36 4.50
N VAL A 17 33.09 10.76 5.32
CA VAL A 17 32.48 9.46 5.01
C VAL A 17 30.99 9.77 4.97
N SER A 18 30.37 9.68 3.80
CA SER A 18 28.91 9.83 3.69
C SER A 18 28.28 8.80 4.63
N GLU A 19 27.67 9.24 5.73
CA GLU A 19 26.92 8.33 6.61
C GLU A 19 25.81 7.68 5.76
N ARG A 20 25.80 6.34 5.71
CA ARG A 20 24.78 5.59 4.97
C ARG A 20 23.42 5.83 5.60
N LEU A 21 22.39 6.04 4.78
CA LEU A 21 21.02 6.24 5.26
C LEU A 21 20.48 4.96 5.89
N ARG A 22 19.88 5.04 7.08
CA ARG A 22 19.39 3.88 7.84
C ARG A 22 17.95 3.58 7.44
N VAL A 23 17.76 2.50 6.69
CA VAL A 23 16.47 2.11 6.12
C VAL A 23 15.90 0.92 6.90
N GLY A 24 14.79 1.13 7.59
CA GLY A 24 14.05 0.05 8.25
C GLY A 24 13.10 -0.61 7.26
N VAL A 25 13.32 -1.87 6.89
CA VAL A 25 12.42 -2.61 5.99
C VAL A 25 11.44 -3.41 6.84
N VAL A 26 10.16 -3.02 6.82
CA VAL A 26 9.11 -3.62 7.65
C VAL A 26 8.30 -4.62 6.83
N PHE A 27 8.19 -5.86 7.29
CA PHE A 27 7.54 -6.96 6.57
C PHE A 27 6.78 -7.93 7.50
N GLY A 28 6.02 -8.86 6.89
CA GLY A 28 5.12 -9.79 7.57
C GLY A 28 3.78 -9.13 7.88
N GLY A 29 3.35 -9.21 9.14
CA GLY A 29 2.15 -8.57 9.66
C GLY A 29 1.01 -9.54 9.96
N ARG A 30 0.00 -9.02 10.65
CA ARG A 30 -1.25 -9.73 10.99
C ARG A 30 -2.24 -9.61 9.83
N SER A 31 -1.87 -10.20 8.70
CA SER A 31 -2.60 -10.13 7.44
C SER A 31 -2.64 -11.50 6.76
N GLY A 32 -3.68 -11.74 5.94
CA GLY A 32 -3.73 -12.90 5.04
C GLY A 32 -2.58 -12.91 4.02
N GLU A 33 -1.96 -11.76 3.79
CA GLU A 33 -0.88 -11.55 2.81
C GLU A 33 0.53 -11.59 3.44
N HIS A 34 0.64 -12.18 4.65
CA HIS A 34 1.91 -12.30 5.38
C HIS A 34 3.03 -12.93 4.54
N GLU A 35 2.75 -14.03 3.82
CA GLU A 35 3.77 -14.73 3.01
C GLU A 35 4.21 -13.90 1.79
N VAL A 36 3.26 -13.19 1.17
CA VAL A 36 3.55 -12.27 0.07
C VAL A 36 4.47 -11.15 0.54
N SER A 37 4.22 -10.62 1.75
CA SER A 37 5.09 -9.63 2.37
C SER A 37 6.53 -10.15 2.57
N LEU A 38 6.72 -11.42 2.97
CA LEU A 38 8.05 -12.03 3.07
C LEU A 38 8.76 -12.12 1.70
N MET A 39 8.02 -12.41 0.64
CA MET A 39 8.55 -12.46 -0.73
C MET A 39 8.97 -11.07 -1.24
N SER A 40 8.15 -10.04 -0.98
CA SER A 40 8.47 -8.64 -1.27
C SER A 40 9.71 -8.19 -0.49
N ALA A 41 9.78 -8.52 0.81
CA ALA A 41 10.92 -8.20 1.66
C ALA A 41 12.22 -8.84 1.16
N ARG A 42 12.19 -10.11 0.73
CA ARG A 42 13.35 -10.78 0.11
C ARG A 42 13.87 -10.00 -1.10
N SER A 43 12.96 -9.54 -1.96
CA SER A 43 13.33 -8.80 -3.17
C SER A 43 13.94 -7.44 -2.84
N VAL A 44 13.33 -6.69 -1.91
CA VAL A 44 13.82 -5.38 -1.47
C VAL A 44 15.18 -5.50 -0.76
N LEU A 45 15.30 -6.39 0.22
CA LEU A 45 16.54 -6.59 0.97
C LEU A 45 17.72 -7.01 0.08
N ALA A 46 17.46 -7.78 -0.99
CA ALA A 46 18.49 -8.23 -1.92
C ALA A 46 18.95 -7.15 -2.92
N ASN A 47 18.16 -6.09 -3.13
CA ASN A 47 18.39 -5.12 -4.22
C ASN A 47 18.68 -3.69 -3.73
N LEU A 48 18.51 -3.37 -2.44
CA LEU A 48 18.92 -2.08 -1.88
C LEU A 48 20.46 -1.94 -1.90
N ASP A 49 20.98 -0.82 -2.39
CA ASP A 49 22.43 -0.59 -2.54
C ASP A 49 23.12 -0.47 -1.16
N PRO A 50 23.99 -1.43 -0.77
CA PRO A 50 24.64 -1.43 0.55
C PRO A 50 25.66 -0.30 0.72
N ARG A 51 26.07 0.35 -0.39
CA ARG A 51 26.94 1.54 -0.37
C ARG A 51 26.17 2.80 0.04
N LYS A 52 24.86 2.84 -0.21
CA LYS A 52 23.97 3.97 0.13
C LYS A 52 23.24 3.75 1.45
N TYR A 53 22.83 2.51 1.73
CA TYR A 53 21.92 2.19 2.83
C TYR A 53 22.54 1.27 3.89
N SER A 54 22.22 1.57 5.14
CA SER A 54 22.36 0.66 6.27
C SER A 54 20.98 0.06 6.56
N ILE A 55 20.76 -1.18 6.16
CA ILE A 55 19.43 -1.79 6.16
C ILE A 55 19.16 -2.47 7.50
N VAL A 56 17.99 -2.20 8.10
CA VAL A 56 17.52 -2.81 9.35
C VAL A 56 16.25 -3.60 9.04
N PRO A 57 16.31 -4.94 8.93
CA PRO A 57 15.12 -5.74 8.67
C PRO A 57 14.26 -5.86 9.94
N ILE A 58 12.95 -5.66 9.79
CA ILE A 58 11.96 -5.62 10.86
C ILE A 58 10.79 -6.51 10.45
N GLY A 59 10.65 -7.66 11.09
CA GLY A 59 9.53 -8.57 10.84
C GLY A 59 8.43 -8.41 11.89
N ILE A 60 7.17 -8.52 11.46
CA ILE A 60 5.99 -8.51 12.32
C ILE A 60 5.32 -9.89 12.22
N THR A 61 5.14 -10.60 13.34
CA THR A 61 4.52 -11.93 13.35
C THR A 61 3.01 -11.86 13.04
N ARG A 62 2.38 -13.03 12.85
CA ARG A 62 0.93 -13.13 12.65
C ARG A 62 0.13 -12.69 13.89
N GLU A 63 0.75 -12.71 15.06
CA GLU A 63 0.19 -12.20 16.31
C GLU A 63 0.41 -10.68 16.47
N GLY A 64 1.22 -10.07 15.60
CA GLY A 64 1.54 -8.65 15.62
C GLY A 64 2.78 -8.29 16.44
N LEU A 65 3.63 -9.26 16.79
CA LEU A 65 4.87 -9.01 17.54
C LEU A 65 6.01 -8.60 16.60
N TRP A 66 6.78 -7.59 16.98
CA TRP A 66 7.84 -7.03 16.16
C TRP A 66 9.20 -7.57 16.59
N HIS A 67 9.98 -8.04 15.63
CA HIS A 67 11.30 -8.64 15.83
C HIS A 67 12.29 -8.08 14.82
N SER A 68 13.55 -7.88 15.24
CA SER A 68 14.60 -7.37 14.36
C SER A 68 15.95 -8.02 14.66
N GLY A 69 16.73 -8.23 13.59
CA GLY A 69 18.08 -8.77 13.60
C GLY A 69 18.59 -8.92 12.16
N GLU A 70 19.90 -9.14 12.00
CA GLU A 70 20.53 -9.27 10.68
C GLU A 70 19.91 -10.39 9.83
N ASN A 71 19.54 -11.51 10.47
CA ASN A 71 18.92 -12.68 9.84
C ASN A 71 17.38 -12.67 9.92
N ALA A 72 16.74 -11.52 10.16
CA ALA A 72 15.31 -11.51 10.50
C ALA A 72 14.42 -12.14 9.43
N LEU A 73 14.64 -11.85 8.14
CA LEU A 73 13.85 -12.46 7.08
C LEU A 73 13.96 -14.00 7.10
N GLN A 74 15.15 -14.55 7.34
CA GLN A 74 15.36 -15.99 7.38
C GLN A 74 14.63 -16.61 8.58
N ALA A 75 14.73 -16.00 9.77
CA ALA A 75 14.03 -16.48 10.96
C ALA A 75 12.50 -16.50 10.77
N PHE A 76 11.93 -15.51 10.07
CA PHE A 76 10.51 -15.48 9.73
C PHE A 76 10.13 -16.59 8.76
N ARG A 77 10.92 -16.82 7.71
CA ARG A 77 10.70 -17.91 6.74
C ARG A 77 10.81 -19.30 7.38
N ASP A 78 11.67 -19.44 8.38
CA ASP A 78 11.85 -20.69 9.13
C ASP A 78 10.80 -20.88 10.24
N GLY A 79 9.88 -19.92 10.41
CA GLY A 79 8.85 -19.94 11.45
C GLY A 79 9.40 -19.80 12.87
N LYS A 80 10.56 -19.15 13.04
CA LYS A 80 11.27 -18.98 14.32
C LYS A 80 11.58 -17.51 14.67
N PRO A 81 10.64 -16.56 14.53
CA PRO A 81 10.89 -15.14 14.82
C PRO A 81 11.28 -14.88 16.28
N GLU A 82 10.88 -15.74 17.21
CA GLU A 82 11.19 -15.67 18.65
C GLU A 82 12.67 -15.82 18.98
N THR A 83 13.48 -16.31 18.04
CA THR A 83 14.94 -16.36 18.17
C THR A 83 15.59 -14.98 18.11
N LEU A 84 14.84 -13.96 17.67
CA LEU A 84 15.29 -12.59 17.55
C LEU A 84 14.78 -11.72 18.71
N PRO A 85 15.53 -10.66 19.08
CA PRO A 85 15.04 -9.68 20.03
C PRO A 85 13.71 -9.06 19.60
N ARG A 86 12.79 -8.94 20.56
CA ARG A 86 11.58 -8.13 20.39
C ARG A 86 11.95 -6.65 20.34
N VAL A 87 11.36 -5.93 19.39
CA VAL A 87 11.56 -4.49 19.22
C VAL A 87 10.21 -3.76 19.16
N ALA A 88 10.24 -2.44 19.25
CA ALA A 88 9.08 -1.58 19.04
C ALA A 88 9.52 -0.23 18.44
N ILE A 89 8.60 0.42 17.72
CA ILE A 89 8.69 1.85 17.40
C ILE A 89 7.87 2.61 18.45
N LEU A 90 8.45 3.68 18.98
CA LEU A 90 7.74 4.57 19.91
C LEU A 90 7.12 5.73 19.16
N GLY A 91 5.87 6.06 19.48
CA GLY A 91 5.20 7.28 19.05
C GLY A 91 5.71 8.52 19.80
N GLU A 92 7.03 8.70 19.85
CA GLU A 92 7.70 9.81 20.53
C GLU A 92 8.60 10.55 19.52
N PRO A 93 8.18 11.74 19.04
CA PRO A 93 8.98 12.54 18.13
C PRO A 93 10.38 12.84 18.68
N GLY A 94 11.39 12.83 17.81
CA GLY A 94 12.80 13.00 18.19
C GLY A 94 13.48 11.73 18.71
N ARG A 95 12.73 10.65 18.94
CA ARG A 95 13.26 9.32 19.29
C ARG A 95 13.13 8.31 18.14
N ARG A 96 13.50 8.74 16.92
CA ARG A 96 13.39 7.93 15.69
C ARG A 96 14.23 6.65 15.80
N GLY A 97 13.58 5.48 15.68
CA GLY A 97 14.28 4.20 15.69
C GLY A 97 13.50 3.04 16.32
N LEU A 98 14.20 1.92 16.47
CA LEU A 98 13.73 0.74 17.17
C LEU A 98 14.20 0.78 18.62
N PHE A 99 13.34 0.31 19.51
CA PHE A 99 13.63 0.15 20.92
C PHE A 99 13.39 -1.28 21.37
N ARG A 100 14.16 -1.72 22.36
CA ARG A 100 14.00 -3.05 22.96
C ARG A 100 14.19 -2.99 24.46
N TRP A 101 13.62 -3.97 25.14
CA TRP A 101 13.99 -4.29 26.51
C TRP A 101 15.27 -5.13 26.49
N GLY A 102 16.30 -4.63 27.14
CA GLY A 102 17.52 -5.35 27.45
C GLY A 102 17.39 -6.19 28.72
N GLU A 103 18.50 -6.76 29.14
CA GLU A 103 18.59 -7.52 30.40
C GLU A 103 18.23 -6.64 31.60
N ALA A 104 17.68 -7.26 32.65
CA ALA A 104 17.18 -6.57 33.85
C ALA A 104 16.08 -5.52 33.60
N GLY A 105 15.41 -5.55 32.44
CA GLY A 105 14.29 -4.67 32.12
C GLY A 105 14.68 -3.28 31.61
N ALA A 106 15.97 -3.02 31.36
CA ALA A 106 16.44 -1.75 30.82
C ALA A 106 15.87 -1.51 29.42
N PHE A 107 15.13 -0.42 29.21
CA PHE A 107 14.57 -0.09 27.91
C PHE A 107 15.46 0.90 27.17
N GLY A 108 15.88 0.55 25.96
CA GLY A 108 16.87 1.35 25.21
C GLY A 108 16.73 1.24 23.70
N ARG A 109 17.40 2.15 23.00
CA ARG A 109 17.39 2.19 21.53
C ARG A 109 18.22 1.02 20.98
N ALA A 110 17.60 0.22 20.12
CA ALA A 110 18.23 -0.90 19.42
C ALA A 110 18.86 -0.44 18.10
N ALA A 111 18.19 0.44 17.35
CA ALA A 111 18.68 1.00 16.10
C ALA A 111 18.09 2.39 15.85
N GLU A 112 18.84 3.29 15.22
CA GLU A 112 18.30 4.53 14.66
C GLU A 112 17.82 4.29 13.23
N LEU A 113 16.73 4.96 12.84
CA LEU A 113 16.13 4.84 11.51
C LEU A 113 15.89 6.23 10.93
N ASP A 114 16.29 6.43 9.69
CA ASP A 114 16.04 7.67 8.95
C ASP A 114 14.75 7.57 8.13
N VAL A 115 14.46 6.38 7.61
CA VAL A 115 13.28 6.10 6.79
C VAL A 115 12.82 4.65 6.98
N ILE A 116 11.52 4.44 6.91
CA ILE A 116 10.88 3.12 6.85
C ILE A 116 10.45 2.81 5.43
N PHE A 117 10.78 1.61 4.96
CA PHE A 117 10.24 1.02 3.74
C PHE A 117 9.25 -0.09 4.14
N PRO A 118 7.95 0.20 4.21
CA PRO A 118 6.95 -0.82 4.50
C PRO A 118 6.72 -1.69 3.26
N VAL A 119 6.79 -3.00 3.44
CA VAL A 119 6.38 -4.01 2.46
C VAL A 119 5.35 -4.97 3.06
N THR A 120 4.53 -4.47 3.99
CA THR A 120 3.42 -5.18 4.63
C THR A 120 2.15 -4.95 3.83
N HIS A 121 1.56 -6.02 3.29
CA HIS A 121 0.36 -5.97 2.44
C HIS A 121 -0.92 -6.24 3.25
N GLY A 122 -2.02 -5.61 2.85
CA GLY A 122 -3.34 -5.77 3.42
C GLY A 122 -3.52 -5.10 4.78
N THR A 123 -4.31 -5.73 5.66
CA THR A 123 -4.68 -5.18 6.96
C THR A 123 -3.46 -4.81 7.80
N TYR A 124 -3.54 -3.67 8.52
CA TYR A 124 -2.49 -2.98 9.27
C TYR A 124 -1.38 -2.34 8.42
N GLY A 125 -1.10 -2.85 7.22
CA GLY A 125 -0.05 -2.35 6.33
C GLY A 125 -0.53 -1.27 5.35
N GLU A 126 -1.68 -1.49 4.73
CA GLU A 126 -2.23 -0.66 3.65
C GLU A 126 -3.45 0.16 4.08
N ASP A 127 -3.94 -0.02 5.31
CA ASP A 127 -5.16 0.61 5.82
C ASP A 127 -4.94 1.92 6.60
N GLY A 128 -3.69 2.40 6.66
CA GLY A 128 -3.31 3.62 7.38
C GLY A 128 -2.85 3.39 8.82
N THR A 129 -2.98 2.18 9.36
CA THR A 129 -2.64 1.90 10.76
C THR A 129 -1.15 2.00 11.03
N LEU A 130 -0.32 1.32 10.24
CA LEU A 130 1.13 1.43 10.33
C LEU A 130 1.59 2.87 10.07
N GLN A 131 1.02 3.51 9.05
CA GLN A 131 1.31 4.90 8.70
C GLN A 131 1.05 5.81 9.90
N GLY A 132 -0.07 5.63 10.62
CA GLY A 132 -0.38 6.41 11.83
C GLY A 132 0.64 6.24 12.95
N LEU A 133 1.18 5.02 13.15
CA LEU A 133 2.29 4.81 14.08
C LEU A 133 3.55 5.58 13.65
N LEU A 134 3.88 5.55 12.36
CA LEU A 134 5.06 6.24 11.81
C LEU A 134 4.92 7.76 11.84
N GLU A 135 3.70 8.27 11.64
CA GLU A 135 3.33 9.68 11.84
C GLU A 135 3.59 10.11 13.29
N MET A 136 3.12 9.34 14.27
CA MET A 136 3.34 9.63 15.69
C MET A 136 4.80 9.53 16.11
N ALA A 137 5.56 8.62 15.48
CA ALA A 137 6.99 8.46 15.71
C ALA A 137 7.85 9.54 15.02
N ASP A 138 7.24 10.35 14.15
CA ASP A 138 7.89 11.36 13.32
C ASP A 138 9.04 10.76 12.48
N ILE A 139 8.79 9.60 11.85
CA ILE A 139 9.77 8.90 11.00
C ILE A 139 9.31 8.98 9.55
N ALA A 140 10.22 9.29 8.61
CA ALA A 140 9.91 9.26 7.18
C ALA A 140 9.54 7.83 6.75
N TYR A 141 8.59 7.68 5.82
CA TYR A 141 8.21 6.37 5.31
C TYR A 141 7.78 6.41 3.85
N VAL A 142 8.09 5.32 3.14
CA VAL A 142 7.75 5.10 1.74
C VAL A 142 6.25 4.77 1.59
N GLY A 143 5.62 5.28 0.54
CA GLY A 143 4.22 4.99 0.19
C GLY A 143 3.21 6.01 0.72
N GLY A 144 1.92 5.72 0.49
CA GLY A 144 0.80 6.60 0.82
C GLY A 144 0.73 6.99 2.30
N GLY A 145 0.22 8.18 2.59
CA GLY A 145 -0.03 8.62 3.97
C GLY A 145 -1.27 7.95 4.59
N VAL A 146 -1.60 8.28 5.84
CA VAL A 146 -2.74 7.69 6.57
C VAL A 146 -4.04 7.79 5.75
N LEU A 147 -4.37 8.99 5.25
CA LEU A 147 -5.61 9.20 4.48
C LEU A 147 -5.64 8.37 3.20
N ALA A 148 -4.57 8.44 2.40
CA ALA A 148 -4.47 7.72 1.13
C ALA A 148 -4.61 6.22 1.31
N SER A 149 -3.89 5.66 2.29
CA SER A 149 -3.96 4.25 2.65
C SER A 149 -5.38 3.86 3.10
N SER A 150 -5.97 4.57 4.06
CA SER A 150 -7.31 4.25 4.57
C SER A 150 -8.41 4.36 3.50
N VAL A 151 -8.38 5.40 2.66
CA VAL A 151 -9.39 5.60 1.61
C VAL A 151 -9.26 4.56 0.51
N ALA A 152 -8.03 4.26 0.08
CA ALA A 152 -7.78 3.27 -0.96
C ALA A 152 -8.15 1.85 -0.51
N MET A 153 -7.98 1.53 0.77
CA MET A 153 -8.35 0.23 1.33
C MET A 153 -9.87 0.00 1.39
N ASP A 154 -10.65 1.04 1.69
CA ASP A 154 -12.12 0.96 1.75
C ASP A 154 -12.73 1.14 0.36
N LYS A 155 -13.07 0.02 -0.30
CA LYS A 155 -13.62 0.01 -1.66
C LYS A 155 -14.87 0.88 -1.82
N ALA A 156 -15.69 1.01 -0.79
CA ALA A 156 -16.91 1.81 -0.87
C ALA A 156 -16.60 3.31 -0.81
N LEU A 157 -15.74 3.73 0.10
CA LEU A 157 -15.31 5.13 0.20
C LEU A 157 -14.47 5.53 -1.02
N PHE A 158 -13.55 4.68 -1.46
CA PHE A 158 -12.79 4.87 -2.68
C PHE A 158 -13.70 5.16 -3.87
N LYS A 159 -14.73 4.32 -4.11
CA LYS A 159 -15.65 4.52 -5.25
C LYS A 159 -16.54 5.75 -5.11
N GLN A 160 -16.93 6.13 -3.88
CA GLN A 160 -17.64 7.39 -3.66
C GLN A 160 -16.75 8.59 -4.02
N LEU A 161 -15.49 8.57 -3.61
CA LEU A 161 -14.52 9.62 -3.94
C LEU A 161 -14.26 9.68 -5.46
N MET A 162 -14.06 8.54 -6.12
CA MET A 162 -13.87 8.50 -7.57
C MET A 162 -15.07 9.13 -8.31
N ARG A 163 -16.30 8.82 -7.90
CA ARG A 163 -17.51 9.46 -8.47
C ARG A 163 -17.53 10.97 -8.24
N ALA A 164 -17.15 11.44 -7.04
CA ALA A 164 -17.09 12.87 -6.74
C ALA A 164 -16.07 13.62 -7.62
N HIS A 165 -15.03 12.93 -8.08
CA HIS A 165 -14.02 13.46 -9.00
C HIS A 165 -14.30 13.14 -10.48
N ASN A 166 -15.49 12.66 -10.83
CA ASN A 166 -15.87 12.26 -12.19
C ASN A 166 -14.96 11.17 -12.80
N ILE A 167 -14.35 10.34 -11.96
CA ILE A 167 -13.57 9.17 -12.39
C ILE A 167 -14.54 7.99 -12.55
N PRO A 168 -14.63 7.37 -13.74
CA PRO A 168 -15.56 6.28 -13.99
C PRO A 168 -15.30 5.10 -13.06
N VAL A 169 -16.33 4.63 -12.37
CA VAL A 169 -16.33 3.37 -11.60
C VAL A 169 -17.61 2.61 -11.93
N VAL A 170 -17.60 1.29 -11.74
CA VAL A 170 -18.82 0.48 -11.91
C VAL A 170 -19.92 0.89 -10.93
N GLY A 171 -21.18 0.60 -11.26
CA GLY A 171 -22.30 0.75 -10.34
C GLY A 171 -22.02 -0.03 -9.05
N SER A 172 -22.26 0.60 -7.88
CA SER A 172 -22.01 -0.07 -6.60
C SER A 172 -22.91 0.44 -5.50
N THR A 173 -23.26 -0.46 -4.57
CA THR A 173 -24.02 -0.18 -3.36
C THR A 173 -23.31 -0.78 -2.15
N LEU A 174 -23.38 -0.09 -1.01
CA LEU A 174 -22.87 -0.60 0.27
C LEU A 174 -24.03 -1.20 1.08
N VAL A 175 -23.82 -2.38 1.65
CA VAL A 175 -24.76 -3.07 2.55
C VAL A 175 -24.05 -3.37 3.86
N LEU A 176 -24.71 -3.11 5.00
CA LEU A 176 -24.15 -3.36 6.33
C LEU A 176 -24.45 -4.80 6.78
N SER A 177 -23.51 -5.42 7.50
CA SER A 177 -23.71 -6.76 8.07
C SER A 177 -24.90 -6.82 9.04
N THR A 178 -25.17 -5.72 9.75
CA THR A 178 -26.34 -5.58 10.62
C THR A 178 -27.65 -5.60 9.83
N THR A 179 -27.68 -5.01 8.62
CA THR A 179 -28.83 -5.06 7.72
C THR A 179 -29.04 -6.48 7.19
N ILE A 180 -27.96 -7.17 6.79
CA ILE A 180 -28.01 -8.57 6.32
C ILE A 180 -28.56 -9.49 7.40
N ALA A 181 -28.12 -9.31 8.66
CA ALA A 181 -28.56 -10.13 9.79
C ALA A 181 -30.00 -9.84 10.22
N ALA A 182 -30.46 -8.58 10.12
CA ALA A 182 -31.78 -8.17 10.58
C ALA A 182 -32.89 -8.47 9.55
N ASP A 183 -32.64 -8.21 8.27
CA ASP A 183 -33.58 -8.44 7.18
C ASP A 183 -32.81 -8.75 5.89
N ALA A 184 -32.58 -10.05 5.68
CA ALA A 184 -31.89 -10.58 4.51
C ALA A 184 -32.51 -10.10 3.19
N GLU A 185 -33.84 -9.98 3.13
CA GLU A 185 -34.52 -9.67 1.89
C GLU A 185 -34.52 -8.16 1.60
N ALA A 186 -34.51 -7.32 2.64
CA ALA A 186 -34.17 -5.90 2.49
C ALA A 186 -32.72 -5.70 2.03
N ALA A 187 -31.77 -6.48 2.57
CA ALA A 187 -30.37 -6.42 2.16
C ALA A 187 -30.19 -6.78 0.68
N VAL A 188 -30.87 -7.81 0.18
CA VAL A 188 -30.88 -8.18 -1.25
C VAL A 188 -31.51 -7.07 -2.10
N ARG A 189 -32.67 -6.51 -1.72
CA ARG A 189 -33.28 -5.38 -2.45
C ARG A 189 -32.36 -4.16 -2.52
N GLN A 190 -31.62 -3.88 -1.45
CA GLN A 190 -30.63 -2.81 -1.43
C GLN A 190 -29.44 -3.15 -2.34
N ALA A 191 -28.93 -4.38 -2.30
CA ALA A 191 -27.83 -4.83 -3.13
C ALA A 191 -28.12 -4.74 -4.64
N GLU A 192 -29.36 -5.04 -5.06
CA GLU A 192 -29.81 -4.94 -6.46
C GLU A 192 -29.77 -3.50 -7.01
N GLN A 193 -29.70 -2.48 -6.15
CA GLN A 193 -29.50 -1.09 -6.59
C GLN A 193 -28.12 -0.86 -7.24
N ALA A 194 -27.17 -1.78 -7.05
CA ALA A 194 -25.85 -1.69 -7.67
C ALA A 194 -25.91 -1.80 -9.21
N GLY A 195 -26.90 -2.52 -9.75
CA GLY A 195 -27.08 -2.72 -11.19
C GLY A 195 -27.68 -4.08 -11.56
N PRO A 196 -27.75 -4.39 -12.87
CA PRO A 196 -28.19 -5.70 -13.34
C PRO A 196 -27.17 -6.80 -13.02
N PHE A 197 -27.64 -8.04 -12.95
CA PHE A 197 -26.78 -9.23 -12.84
C PHE A 197 -25.87 -9.41 -14.07
N PRO A 198 -24.67 -10.00 -13.91
CA PRO A 198 -24.12 -10.51 -12.65
C PRO A 198 -23.65 -9.39 -11.72
N LEU A 199 -23.74 -9.62 -10.42
CA LEU A 199 -23.22 -8.74 -9.37
C LEU A 199 -22.01 -9.39 -8.68
N PHE A 200 -21.21 -8.61 -7.98
CA PHE A 200 -20.14 -9.10 -7.12
C PHE A 200 -20.32 -8.60 -5.70
N THR A 201 -20.34 -9.51 -4.71
CA THR A 201 -20.24 -9.13 -3.30
C THR A 201 -18.77 -9.17 -2.87
N LYS A 202 -18.33 -8.18 -2.09
CA LYS A 202 -16.96 -8.10 -1.59
C LYS A 202 -16.94 -7.49 -0.17
N PRO A 203 -16.10 -7.97 0.76
CA PRO A 203 -15.81 -7.23 1.98
C PRO A 203 -15.18 -5.89 1.62
N ALA A 204 -15.58 -4.80 2.27
CA ALA A 204 -15.13 -3.46 1.89
C ALA A 204 -13.62 -3.26 2.12
N ASN A 205 -13.07 -3.82 3.19
CA ASN A 205 -11.71 -3.53 3.69
C ASN A 205 -10.75 -4.75 3.64
N LEU A 206 -10.94 -5.68 2.69
CA LEU A 206 -10.03 -6.82 2.50
C LEU A 206 -9.54 -6.93 1.06
N GLY A 207 -8.27 -7.28 0.91
CA GLY A 207 -7.62 -7.56 -0.37
C GLY A 207 -7.75 -9.02 -0.81
N SER A 208 -6.98 -9.39 -1.83
CA SER A 208 -6.72 -10.78 -2.21
C SER A 208 -7.95 -11.64 -2.56
N SER A 209 -9.05 -11.02 -2.99
CA SER A 209 -10.28 -11.72 -3.41
C SER A 209 -10.93 -12.61 -2.34
N VAL A 210 -10.57 -12.42 -1.06
CA VAL A 210 -11.16 -13.15 0.08
C VAL A 210 -12.59 -12.65 0.31
N GLY A 211 -13.55 -13.58 0.42
CA GLY A 211 -14.97 -13.25 0.60
C GLY A 211 -15.65 -12.64 -0.63
N VAL A 212 -15.00 -12.71 -1.80
CA VAL A 212 -15.57 -12.20 -3.06
C VAL A 212 -16.39 -13.27 -3.75
N SER A 213 -17.65 -12.96 -4.08
CA SER A 213 -18.55 -13.89 -4.80
C SER A 213 -19.14 -13.25 -6.05
N LYS A 214 -19.16 -13.98 -7.18
CA LYS A 214 -19.92 -13.62 -8.39
C LYS A 214 -21.34 -14.16 -8.27
N CYS A 215 -22.30 -13.27 -8.23
CA CYS A 215 -23.70 -13.57 -8.06
C CYS A 215 -24.41 -13.47 -9.41
N ARG A 216 -25.02 -14.57 -9.89
CA ARG A 216 -25.81 -14.62 -11.13
C ARG A 216 -27.32 -14.60 -10.86
N SER A 217 -27.72 -14.79 -9.60
CA SER A 217 -29.11 -14.81 -9.15
C SER A 217 -29.27 -14.12 -7.79
N ARG A 218 -30.52 -13.88 -7.36
CA ARG A 218 -30.81 -13.40 -6.00
C ARG A 218 -30.34 -14.37 -4.91
N SER A 219 -30.40 -15.68 -5.17
CA SER A 219 -29.93 -16.70 -4.22
C SER A 219 -28.42 -16.56 -4.02
N ASP A 220 -27.66 -16.49 -5.12
CA ASP A 220 -26.22 -16.28 -5.09
C ASP A 220 -25.86 -14.95 -4.40
N LEU A 221 -26.69 -13.92 -4.59
CA LEU A 221 -26.49 -12.61 -3.96
C LEU A 221 -26.65 -12.67 -2.45
N LEU A 222 -27.68 -13.36 -1.96
CA LEU A 222 -27.87 -13.56 -0.53
C LEU A 222 -26.72 -14.37 0.09
N GLU A 223 -26.33 -15.48 -0.54
CA GLU A 223 -25.20 -16.29 -0.09
C GLU A 223 -23.89 -15.48 -0.07
N GLY A 224 -23.62 -14.74 -1.14
CA GLY A 224 -22.44 -13.88 -1.25
C GLY A 224 -22.42 -12.73 -0.24
N LEU A 225 -23.58 -12.16 0.11
CA LEU A 225 -23.71 -11.15 1.17
C LEU A 225 -23.39 -11.76 2.54
N ILE A 226 -23.94 -12.93 2.85
CA ILE A 226 -23.71 -13.64 4.11
C ILE A 226 -22.23 -14.03 4.24
N ASP A 227 -21.61 -14.54 3.17
CA ASP A 227 -20.19 -14.91 3.20
C ASP A 227 -19.29 -13.68 3.40
N ALA A 228 -19.46 -12.62 2.60
CA ALA A 228 -18.69 -11.40 2.73
C ALA A 228 -18.82 -10.75 4.13
N ALA A 229 -20.02 -10.82 4.73
CA ALA A 229 -20.30 -10.29 6.07
C ALA A 229 -19.57 -11.04 7.20
N ARG A 230 -18.99 -12.21 6.94
CA ARG A 230 -18.12 -12.92 7.90
C ARG A 230 -16.77 -12.23 8.08
N TYR A 231 -16.35 -11.48 7.07
CA TYR A 231 -15.01 -10.91 7.01
C TYR A 231 -14.99 -9.39 7.23
N ASP A 232 -16.11 -8.70 7.00
CA ASP A 232 -16.24 -7.27 7.24
C ASP A 232 -17.68 -6.90 7.65
N ARG A 233 -17.81 -5.87 8.49
CA ARG A 233 -19.10 -5.27 8.86
C ARG A 233 -19.75 -4.51 7.69
N ARG A 234 -18.99 -4.23 6.63
CA ARG A 234 -19.41 -3.52 5.42
C ARG A 234 -19.13 -4.37 4.19
N VAL A 235 -20.18 -4.62 3.41
CA VAL A 235 -20.10 -5.37 2.16
C VAL A 235 -20.42 -4.42 1.01
N ILE A 236 -19.52 -4.33 0.02
CA ILE A 236 -19.80 -3.63 -1.22
C ILE A 236 -20.35 -4.62 -2.25
N VAL A 237 -21.40 -4.21 -2.94
CA VAL A 237 -21.99 -4.92 -4.06
C VAL A 237 -21.72 -4.12 -5.32
N GLU A 238 -21.16 -4.75 -6.33
CA GLU A 238 -20.72 -4.09 -7.57
C GLU A 238 -21.36 -4.73 -8.79
N GLN A 239 -21.67 -3.90 -9.79
CA GLN A 239 -22.07 -4.38 -11.10
C GLN A 239 -20.92 -5.13 -11.76
N GLY A 240 -21.18 -6.35 -12.21
CA GLY A 240 -20.24 -7.14 -12.98
C GLY A 240 -20.10 -6.61 -14.41
N VAL A 241 -18.86 -6.52 -14.87
CA VAL A 241 -18.49 -6.14 -16.23
C VAL A 241 -17.58 -7.20 -16.81
N GLU A 242 -17.76 -7.51 -18.10
CA GLU A 242 -16.89 -8.43 -18.83
C GLU A 242 -15.65 -7.66 -19.28
N ALA A 243 -14.62 -7.62 -18.43
CA ALA A 243 -13.51 -6.71 -18.57
C ALA A 243 -12.17 -7.40 -18.82
N ARG A 244 -11.23 -6.64 -19.39
CA ARG A 244 -9.78 -6.87 -19.28
C ARG A 244 -9.26 -6.13 -18.06
N GLU A 245 -8.31 -6.70 -17.33
CA GLU A 245 -7.68 -6.06 -16.16
C GLU A 245 -6.44 -5.30 -16.62
N ILE A 246 -6.51 -3.97 -16.56
CA ILE A 246 -5.41 -3.07 -16.95
C ILE A 246 -4.84 -2.43 -15.69
N GLU A 247 -3.54 -2.49 -15.50
CA GLU A 247 -2.85 -1.91 -14.35
C GLU A 247 -1.90 -0.79 -14.80
N VAL A 248 -1.84 0.30 -14.04
CA VAL A 248 -0.94 1.43 -14.25
C VAL A 248 -0.23 1.76 -12.94
N SER A 249 1.10 1.88 -12.99
CA SER A 249 1.90 2.27 -11.81
C SER A 249 2.05 3.77 -11.75
N VAL A 250 1.82 4.34 -10.57
CA VAL A 250 2.00 5.76 -10.28
C VAL A 250 3.14 5.94 -9.26
N LEU A 251 3.99 6.93 -9.48
CA LEU A 251 5.16 7.26 -8.66
C LEU A 251 5.26 8.77 -8.49
N GLY A 252 5.48 9.23 -7.27
CA GLY A 252 5.70 10.66 -6.98
C GLY A 252 4.99 11.12 -5.73
N ASN A 253 5.06 12.43 -5.47
CA ASN A 253 4.29 13.10 -4.43
C ASN A 253 3.33 14.09 -5.13
N GLU A 254 3.68 15.37 -5.18
CA GLU A 254 2.83 16.44 -5.73
C GLU A 254 2.76 16.43 -7.27
N GLU A 255 3.85 15.99 -7.91
CA GLU A 255 3.98 15.82 -9.36
C GLU A 255 4.13 14.33 -9.69
N PRO A 256 3.05 13.53 -9.61
CA PRO A 256 3.10 12.10 -9.88
C PRO A 256 3.17 11.80 -11.37
N GLU A 257 3.96 10.78 -11.70
CA GLU A 257 4.14 10.22 -13.03
C GLU A 257 3.45 8.85 -13.14
N ALA A 258 2.94 8.52 -14.32
CA ALA A 258 2.34 7.23 -14.62
C ALA A 258 3.18 6.45 -15.64
N SER A 259 3.42 5.16 -15.33
CA SER A 259 4.06 4.18 -16.20
C SER A 259 3.24 3.91 -17.47
N VAL A 260 3.80 3.11 -18.37
CA VAL A 260 2.98 2.42 -19.38
C VAL A 260 1.93 1.52 -18.71
N PRO A 261 0.74 1.32 -19.31
CA PRO A 261 -0.22 0.33 -18.83
C PRO A 261 0.25 -1.10 -19.12
N GLY A 262 -0.07 -2.04 -18.22
CA GLY A 262 0.06 -3.48 -18.46
C GLY A 262 -1.28 -4.19 -18.30
N GLU A 263 -1.39 -5.37 -18.90
CA GLU A 263 -2.57 -6.23 -18.76
C GLU A 263 -2.21 -7.50 -18.00
N ILE A 264 -3.06 -7.87 -17.04
CA ILE A 264 -3.04 -9.20 -16.42
C ILE A 264 -4.07 -10.06 -17.13
N VAL A 265 -3.61 -11.18 -17.69
CA VAL A 265 -4.49 -12.20 -18.24
C VAL A 265 -4.58 -13.35 -17.23
N PRO A 266 -5.69 -13.47 -16.48
CA PRO A 266 -5.86 -14.54 -15.51
C PRO A 266 -5.98 -15.89 -16.20
N SER A 267 -5.46 -16.94 -15.55
CA SER A 267 -5.58 -18.33 -16.01
C SER A 267 -6.97 -18.95 -15.77
N ASP A 268 -7.74 -18.37 -14.85
CA ASP A 268 -9.11 -18.78 -14.47
C ASP A 268 -10.14 -17.67 -14.78
N GLU A 269 -11.44 -17.95 -14.61
CA GLU A 269 -12.54 -16.98 -14.87
C GLU A 269 -12.38 -15.66 -14.08
N PHE A 270 -11.61 -15.65 -12.98
CA PHE A 270 -11.28 -14.48 -12.15
C PHE A 270 -9.87 -14.53 -11.54
N TYR A 271 -9.26 -13.37 -11.29
CA TYR A 271 -7.95 -13.25 -10.65
C TYR A 271 -8.04 -13.50 -9.13
N SER A 272 -7.99 -14.77 -8.73
CA SER A 272 -8.08 -15.24 -7.34
C SER A 272 -6.75 -15.15 -6.57
N TYR A 273 -6.78 -15.26 -5.23
CA TYR A 273 -5.56 -15.32 -4.40
C TYR A 273 -4.54 -16.37 -4.89
N ARG A 274 -5.03 -17.55 -5.32
CA ARG A 274 -4.16 -18.63 -5.85
C ARG A 274 -3.51 -18.20 -7.16
N ALA A 275 -4.26 -17.59 -8.08
CA ALA A 275 -3.74 -17.08 -9.34
C ALA A 275 -2.78 -15.90 -9.17
N LYS A 276 -2.89 -15.12 -8.08
CA LYS A 276 -2.01 -13.97 -7.77
C LYS A 276 -0.63 -14.38 -7.23
N TYR A 277 -0.54 -15.49 -6.49
CA TYR A 277 0.65 -15.77 -5.68
C TYR A 277 1.13 -17.23 -5.66
N ILE A 278 0.33 -18.17 -6.16
CA ILE A 278 0.63 -19.61 -6.12
C ILE A 278 0.81 -20.17 -7.54
N ASP A 279 -0.01 -19.74 -8.49
CA ASP A 279 0.05 -20.23 -9.87
C ASP A 279 0.85 -19.28 -10.77
N ASP A 280 1.96 -19.79 -11.31
CA ASP A 280 2.86 -19.14 -12.29
C ASP A 280 2.22 -19.03 -13.70
N ALA A 281 0.89 -19.09 -13.79
CA ALA A 281 0.12 -19.26 -15.03
C ALA A 281 -0.52 -17.97 -15.55
N SER A 282 -0.47 -16.87 -14.80
CA SER A 282 -0.99 -15.58 -15.28
C SER A 282 0.01 -14.89 -16.22
N GLU A 283 -0.45 -14.54 -17.42
CA GLU A 283 0.37 -13.86 -18.43
C GLU A 283 0.35 -12.35 -18.17
N LEU A 284 1.54 -11.75 -18.04
CA LEU A 284 1.69 -10.29 -17.94
C LEU A 284 2.05 -9.74 -19.32
N ARG A 285 1.19 -8.88 -19.87
CA ARG A 285 1.45 -8.19 -21.14
C ARG A 285 1.83 -6.75 -20.87
N ILE A 286 3.10 -6.43 -21.12
CA ILE A 286 3.67 -5.10 -20.86
C ILE A 286 4.45 -4.66 -22.10
N PRO A 287 4.04 -3.57 -22.77
CA PRO A 287 2.80 -2.81 -22.55
C PRO A 287 1.53 -3.62 -22.84
N ALA A 288 0.39 -3.18 -22.30
CA ALA A 288 -0.91 -3.77 -22.61
C ALA A 288 -1.25 -3.62 -24.11
N PRO A 289 -1.83 -4.62 -24.78
CA PRO A 289 -2.26 -4.51 -26.17
C PRO A 289 -3.60 -3.74 -26.24
N ILE A 290 -3.51 -2.41 -26.11
CA ILE A 290 -4.59 -1.43 -26.25
C ILE A 290 -4.12 -0.30 -27.17
N ASP A 291 -5.04 0.46 -27.76
CA ASP A 291 -4.69 1.64 -28.55
C ASP A 291 -4.15 2.79 -27.66
N GLU A 292 -3.45 3.72 -28.30
CA GLU A 292 -2.78 4.84 -27.62
C GLU A 292 -3.75 5.76 -26.87
N GLU A 293 -4.96 5.98 -27.41
CA GLU A 293 -5.98 6.82 -26.77
C GLU A 293 -6.44 6.21 -25.44
N THR A 294 -6.72 4.90 -25.45
CA THR A 294 -7.07 4.16 -24.24
C THR A 294 -5.91 4.12 -23.24
N ALA A 295 -4.66 3.98 -23.71
CA ALA A 295 -3.48 3.98 -22.86
C ALA A 295 -3.28 5.33 -22.15
N GLU A 296 -3.36 6.44 -22.89
CA GLU A 296 -3.24 7.78 -22.32
C GLU A 296 -4.40 8.10 -21.36
N GLU A 297 -5.61 7.66 -21.66
CA GLU A 297 -6.75 7.81 -20.75
C GLU A 297 -6.54 7.03 -19.45
N ALA A 298 -6.03 5.79 -19.51
CA ALA A 298 -5.71 5.01 -18.32
C ALA A 298 -4.64 5.70 -17.45
N ARG A 299 -3.59 6.25 -18.07
CA ARG A 299 -2.54 7.01 -17.37
C ARG A 299 -3.11 8.28 -16.72
N ARG A 300 -3.93 9.03 -17.45
CA ARG A 300 -4.59 10.25 -16.94
C ARG A 300 -5.50 9.94 -15.76
N LEU A 301 -6.33 8.91 -15.86
CA LEU A 301 -7.23 8.49 -14.78
C LEU A 301 -6.47 7.94 -13.57
N ALA A 302 -5.35 7.24 -13.78
CA ALA A 302 -4.52 6.73 -12.69
C ALA A 302 -3.93 7.87 -11.86
N VAL A 303 -3.36 8.89 -12.52
CA VAL A 303 -2.87 10.10 -11.87
C VAL A 303 -4.00 10.87 -11.18
N ALA A 304 -5.17 10.98 -11.82
CA ALA A 304 -6.31 11.69 -11.25
C ALA A 304 -6.81 11.00 -9.96
N ALA A 305 -6.94 9.67 -9.97
CA ALA A 305 -7.35 8.90 -8.80
C ALA A 305 -6.31 8.99 -7.67
N TYR A 306 -5.03 8.86 -8.02
CA TYR A 306 -3.93 9.01 -7.07
C TYR A 306 -3.97 10.36 -6.35
N LYS A 307 -4.13 11.45 -7.10
CA LYS A 307 -4.27 12.80 -6.54
C LYS A 307 -5.54 12.96 -5.71
N ALA A 308 -6.68 12.42 -6.17
CA ALA A 308 -7.93 12.49 -5.42
C ALA A 308 -7.81 11.82 -4.04
N THR A 309 -7.04 10.73 -3.94
CA THR A 309 -6.80 10.01 -2.68
C THR A 309 -5.71 10.61 -1.80
N ASP A 310 -5.10 11.75 -2.15
CA ASP A 310 -3.89 12.28 -1.46
C ASP A 310 -2.69 11.29 -1.50
N GLY A 311 -2.54 10.62 -2.64
CA GLY A 311 -1.48 9.64 -2.87
C GLY A 311 -0.08 10.24 -2.75
N ALA A 312 0.86 9.45 -2.22
CA ALA A 312 2.26 9.84 -2.10
C ALA A 312 3.18 8.61 -2.16
N GLY A 313 4.43 8.80 -2.61
CA GLY A 313 5.36 7.72 -2.91
C GLY A 313 4.95 6.90 -4.13
N MET A 314 4.00 5.98 -3.96
CA MET A 314 3.56 5.04 -4.98
C MET A 314 2.11 4.62 -4.84
N ALA A 315 1.52 4.18 -5.95
CA ALA A 315 0.36 3.32 -5.97
C ALA A 315 0.25 2.58 -7.31
N ARG A 316 -0.51 1.49 -7.34
CA ARG A 316 -0.92 0.83 -8.58
C ARG A 316 -2.43 1.01 -8.77
N ALA A 317 -2.81 1.61 -9.89
CA ALA A 317 -4.20 1.79 -10.27
C ALA A 317 -4.64 0.61 -11.14
N ASP A 318 -5.69 -0.07 -10.71
CA ASP A 318 -6.22 -1.24 -11.39
C ASP A 318 -7.57 -0.87 -12.03
N PHE A 319 -7.73 -1.16 -13.31
CA PHE A 319 -8.88 -0.80 -14.14
C PHE A 319 -9.58 -2.03 -14.72
N LEU A 320 -10.88 -1.90 -14.91
CA LEU A 320 -11.69 -2.80 -15.71
C LEU A 320 -11.96 -2.14 -17.06
N LEU A 321 -11.35 -2.65 -18.14
CA LEU A 321 -11.63 -2.23 -19.51
C LEU A 321 -12.75 -3.11 -20.07
N ASP A 322 -13.96 -2.57 -20.20
CA ASP A 322 -15.13 -3.29 -20.70
C ASP A 322 -14.95 -3.72 -22.16
N ARG A 323 -15.04 -5.03 -22.43
CA ARG A 323 -14.89 -5.58 -23.78
C ARG A 323 -15.99 -5.13 -24.73
N LYS A 324 -17.17 -4.76 -24.21
CA LYS A 324 -18.33 -4.40 -25.04
C LYS A 324 -18.34 -2.93 -25.42
N SER A 325 -18.16 -2.05 -24.43
CA SER A 325 -18.19 -0.60 -24.66
C SER A 325 -16.82 0.03 -24.92
N GLY A 326 -15.72 -0.68 -24.63
CA GLY A 326 -14.38 -0.10 -24.63
C GLY A 326 -14.12 0.87 -23.47
N ARG A 327 -15.06 1.00 -22.52
CA ARG A 327 -14.95 1.96 -21.43
C ARG A 327 -14.04 1.45 -20.31
N LEU A 328 -13.16 2.32 -19.84
CA LEU A 328 -12.35 2.11 -18.63
C LEU A 328 -13.15 2.47 -17.38
N TYR A 329 -13.10 1.59 -16.38
CA TYR A 329 -13.60 1.84 -15.04
C TYR A 329 -12.48 1.64 -14.03
N MET A 330 -12.25 2.63 -13.18
CA MET A 330 -11.37 2.52 -12.02
C MET A 330 -11.93 1.47 -11.07
N ASN A 331 -11.13 0.44 -10.77
CA ASN A 331 -11.55 -0.64 -9.88
C ASN A 331 -11.08 -0.38 -8.46
N GLU A 332 -9.76 -0.24 -8.29
CA GLU A 332 -9.09 -0.04 -7.02
C GLU A 332 -7.75 0.66 -7.20
N LEU A 333 -7.21 1.18 -6.09
CA LEU A 333 -5.88 1.76 -6.01
C LEU A 333 -5.11 1.05 -4.89
N ASN A 334 -4.00 0.39 -5.22
CA ASN A 334 -3.19 -0.36 -4.27
C ASN A 334 -2.03 0.53 -3.79
N THR A 335 -1.98 0.88 -2.50
CA THR A 335 -0.99 1.84 -1.97
C THR A 335 0.35 1.22 -1.60
N LEU A 336 0.38 -0.08 -1.31
CA LEU A 336 1.61 -0.88 -1.22
C LEU A 336 1.46 -2.12 -2.11
N PRO A 337 1.52 -1.93 -3.45
CA PRO A 337 1.35 -3.05 -4.38
C PRO A 337 2.45 -4.09 -4.18
N GLY A 338 2.22 -5.31 -4.67
CA GLY A 338 3.24 -6.36 -4.69
C GLY A 338 4.56 -5.82 -5.25
N PHE A 339 5.65 -6.02 -4.51
CA PHE A 339 6.92 -5.32 -4.76
C PHE A 339 8.09 -6.28 -5.01
N THR A 340 7.80 -7.45 -5.55
CA THR A 340 8.85 -8.38 -6.03
C THR A 340 9.34 -7.96 -7.42
N GLN A 341 10.51 -8.44 -7.86
CA GLN A 341 11.02 -8.16 -9.22
C GLN A 341 10.08 -8.64 -10.34
N ILE A 342 9.20 -9.61 -10.06
CA ILE A 342 8.24 -10.12 -11.04
C ILE A 342 6.85 -9.48 -10.92
N SER A 343 6.62 -8.66 -9.90
CA SER A 343 5.34 -7.99 -9.66
C SER A 343 5.09 -6.90 -10.70
N MET A 344 3.81 -6.63 -10.98
CA MET A 344 3.43 -5.66 -12.01
C MET A 344 4.00 -4.26 -11.72
N TYR A 345 3.93 -3.77 -10.48
CA TYR A 345 4.36 -2.39 -10.19
C TYR A 345 5.81 -2.09 -10.60
N PRO A 346 6.82 -2.89 -10.15
CA PRO A 346 8.18 -2.77 -10.66
C PRO A 346 8.34 -2.97 -12.17
N LYS A 347 7.67 -3.97 -12.76
CA LYS A 347 7.80 -4.29 -14.19
C LYS A 347 7.28 -3.18 -15.10
N LEU A 348 6.20 -2.48 -14.71
CA LEU A 348 5.69 -1.35 -15.47
C LEU A 348 6.65 -0.17 -15.47
N TRP A 349 7.34 0.08 -14.34
CA TRP A 349 8.40 1.09 -14.28
C TRP A 349 9.63 0.69 -15.07
N GLU A 350 10.03 -0.58 -15.04
CA GLU A 350 11.13 -1.09 -15.86
C GLU A 350 10.84 -0.92 -17.36
N ALA A 351 9.63 -1.27 -17.80
CA ALA A 351 9.18 -1.02 -19.17
C ALA A 351 9.04 0.48 -19.51
N SER A 352 8.93 1.34 -18.50
CA SER A 352 8.94 2.80 -18.63
C SER A 352 10.35 3.41 -18.47
N GLY A 353 11.41 2.58 -18.39
CA GLY A 353 12.80 3.02 -18.35
C GLY A 353 13.40 3.22 -16.95
N LEU A 354 12.69 2.86 -15.87
CA LEU A 354 13.15 2.99 -14.50
C LEU A 354 13.45 1.62 -13.87
N ALA A 355 14.74 1.27 -13.78
CA ALA A 355 15.18 0.00 -13.21
C ALA A 355 14.84 -0.16 -11.72
N TYR A 356 14.61 -1.40 -11.27
CA TYR A 356 14.15 -1.71 -9.90
C TYR A 356 15.00 -1.10 -8.76
N PRO A 357 16.34 -1.12 -8.78
CA PRO A 357 17.13 -0.42 -7.75
C PRO A 357 16.93 1.09 -7.76
N ALA A 358 16.82 1.71 -8.94
CA ALA A 358 16.58 3.14 -9.09
C ALA A 358 15.16 3.53 -8.63
N LEU A 359 14.17 2.66 -8.84
CA LEU A 359 12.82 2.81 -8.32
C LEU A 359 12.81 2.86 -6.78
N MET A 360 13.51 1.93 -6.11
CA MET A 360 13.62 1.95 -4.65
C MET A 360 14.34 3.18 -4.12
N ASP A 361 15.43 3.60 -4.79
CA ASP A 361 16.12 4.85 -4.47
C ASP A 361 15.17 6.05 -4.58
N ARG A 362 14.38 6.12 -5.65
CA ARG A 362 13.42 7.21 -5.86
C ARG A 362 12.33 7.22 -4.79
N LEU A 363 11.80 6.05 -4.41
CA LEU A 363 10.79 5.93 -3.35
C LEU A 363 11.32 6.40 -1.98
N ILE A 364 12.55 6.03 -1.64
CA ILE A 364 13.21 6.50 -0.42
C ILE A 364 13.39 8.02 -0.45
N GLN A 365 13.80 8.59 -1.57
CA GLN A 365 13.92 10.04 -1.73
C GLN A 365 12.57 10.75 -1.57
N LEU A 366 11.51 10.26 -2.22
CA LEU A 366 10.15 10.81 -2.10
C LEU A 366 9.65 10.80 -0.65
N ALA A 367 9.95 9.74 0.12
CA ALA A 367 9.62 9.66 1.54
C ALA A 367 10.33 10.74 2.38
N LEU A 368 11.62 10.95 2.13
CA LEU A 368 12.42 11.96 2.81
C LEU A 368 12.00 13.38 2.41
N GLU A 369 11.72 13.62 1.14
CA GLU A 369 11.21 14.89 0.62
C GLU A 369 9.89 15.27 1.30
N ARG A 370 8.94 14.33 1.38
CA ARG A 370 7.65 14.52 2.07
C ARG A 370 7.84 14.81 3.55
N GLN A 371 8.71 14.06 4.24
CA GLN A 371 9.00 14.33 5.66
C GLN A 371 9.62 15.72 5.84
N ALA A 372 10.55 16.13 4.97
CA ALA A 372 11.16 17.44 5.02
C ALA A 372 10.18 18.59 4.74
N GLN A 373 9.12 18.36 3.95
CA GLN A 373 8.02 19.31 3.81
C GLN A 373 7.19 19.39 5.11
N LYS A 374 6.83 18.26 5.70
CA LYS A 374 6.08 18.21 6.97
C LYS A 374 6.84 18.84 8.13
N ASP A 375 8.15 18.66 8.20
CA ASP A 375 9.00 19.22 9.26
C ASP A 375 9.04 20.75 9.24
N ARG A 376 8.74 21.38 8.09
CA ARG A 376 8.64 22.83 7.93
C ARG A 376 7.29 23.41 8.38
N LEU A 377 6.30 22.56 8.67
CA LEU A 377 4.98 23.02 9.13
C LEU A 377 5.06 23.52 10.58
N LEU A 378 4.30 24.59 10.85
CA LEU A 378 4.16 25.12 12.21
C LEU A 378 3.31 24.16 13.04
N ARG A 379 3.82 23.75 14.20
CA ARG A 379 3.14 22.85 15.15
C ARG A 379 2.52 23.60 16.33
N THR A 380 2.73 24.91 16.43
CA THR A 380 2.16 25.80 17.44
C THR A 380 1.48 26.99 16.76
N TYR A 381 0.29 27.36 17.23
CA TYR A 381 -0.44 28.54 16.78
C TYR A 381 -0.44 29.58 17.91
N GLY A 382 0.11 30.77 17.67
CA GLY A 382 0.05 31.91 18.61
C GLY A 382 1.11 31.97 19.73
N GLY A 383 2.40 31.74 19.44
CA GLY A 383 3.48 31.88 20.42
C GLY A 383 4.74 32.58 19.89
N ALA A 384 4.84 33.88 20.21
CA ALA A 384 5.98 34.83 20.24
C ALA A 384 7.03 34.86 19.12
N GLY A 385 7.18 36.05 18.52
CA GLY A 385 8.41 36.47 17.83
C GLY A 385 9.52 36.90 18.77
#